data_AF-A0A2U9IB62-F1
#
_entry.id   AF-A0A2U9IB62-F1
#
_cell.length_a   1.000
_cell.length_b   1.000
_cell.length_c   1.000
_cell.angle_alpha   90.00
_cell.angle_beta   90.00
_cell.angle_gamma   90.00
#
_symmetry.space_group_name_H-M   'P 1'
#
loop_
_entity.id
_entity.type
_entity.pdbx_description
1 polymer ?
#
loop_
_entity_poly.entity_id
_entity_poly.type
_entity_poly.pdbx_seq_one_letter_code
_entity_poly.pdbx_strand_id
1 'polypeptide(L)' 'MIKTKFYLALFITLIVDIILYSVFPFFNRIYPELFGLPLFYWYQTILLVVSSLMFLGITLIFKEVE' A
#
# COMPACT_ATOMS: atom_id res chain seq x y z
N MET A 1 15.74 -0.19 21.43
CA MET A 1 15.43 -1.33 20.54
C MET A 1 14.02 -1.28 19.96
N ILE A 2 12.98 -0.95 20.73
CA ILE A 2 11.58 -1.01 20.26
C ILE A 2 11.28 0.02 19.15
N LYS A 3 11.79 1.25 19.26
CA LYS A 3 11.71 2.27 18.20
C LYS A 3 12.37 1.82 16.90
N THR A 4 13.53 1.16 16.98
CA THR A 4 14.22 0.58 15.82
C THR A 4 13.37 -0.47 15.12
N LYS A 5 12.68 -1.32 15.88
CA LYS A 5 11.75 -2.33 15.32
C LYS A 5 10.54 -1.68 14.63
N PHE A 6 9.98 -0.62 15.21
CA PHE A 6 8.90 0.15 14.60
C PHE A 6 9.32 0.76 13.25
N TYR A 7 10.44 1.48 13.20
CA TYR A 7 10.93 2.06 11.94
C TYR A 7 11.31 1.00 10.91
N LEU A 8 11.86 -0.14 11.34
CA LEU A 8 12.11 -1.27 10.44
C LEU A 8 10.80 -1.83 9.86
N ALA A 9 9.75 -1.97 10.68
CA ALA A 9 8.45 -2.43 10.21
C ALA A 9 7.80 -1.44 9.24
N LEU A 10 7.87 -0.13 9.51
CA LEU A 10 7.44 0.92 8.59
C LEU A 10 8.21 0.87 7.26
N PHE A 11 9.53 0.72 7.33
CA PHE A 11 10.37 0.65 6.14
C PHE A 11 10.02 -0.57 5.28
N ILE A 12 9.88 -1.76 5.88
CA ILE A 12 9.45 -2.96 5.16
C ILE A 12 8.07 -2.75 4.53
N THR A 13 7.13 -2.18 5.28
CA THR A 13 5.77 -1.88 4.79
C THR A 13 5.81 -0.94 3.59
N LEU A 14 6.64 0.11 3.63
CA LEU A 14 6.84 1.04 2.52
C LEU A 14 7.43 0.34 1.28
N ILE A 15 8.41 -0.55 1.46
CA ILE A 15 8.98 -1.30 0.33
C ILE A 15 7.93 -2.21 -0.30
N VAL A 16 7.12 -2.91 0.51
CA VAL A 16 6.01 -3.73 0.00
C VAL A 16 5.02 -2.86 -0.77
N ASP A 17 4.67 -1.69 -0.25
CA ASP A 17 3.75 -0.76 -0.88
C ASP A 17 4.26 -0.27 -2.24
N ILE A 18 5.53 0.15 -2.30
CA ILE A 18 6.19 0.54 -3.55
C ILE A 18 6.14 -0.60 -4.57
N ILE A 19 6.45 -1.83 -4.16
CA ILE A 19 6.42 -3.00 -5.05
C ILE A 19 5.01 -3.22 -5.60
N LEU A 20 3.98 -3.19 -4.76
CA LEU A 20 2.59 -3.34 -5.19
C LEU A 20 2.22 -2.28 -6.23
N TYR A 21 2.47 -1.01 -5.93
CA TYR A 21 2.19 0.08 -6.87
C TYR A 21 2.97 -0.07 -8.18
N SER A 22 4.21 -0.57 -8.14
CA SER A 22 5.09 -0.72 -9.31
C SER A 22 4.70 -1.84 -10.27
N VAL A 23 3.75 -2.72 -9.92
CA VAL A 23 3.25 -3.76 -10.84
C VAL A 23 2.36 -3.15 -11.94
N PHE A 24 1.95 -1.89 -11.81
CA PHE A 24 1.04 -1.23 -12.75
C PHE A 24 1.38 -1.33 -14.24
N PRO A 25 2.66 -1.32 -14.70
CA PRO A 25 2.96 -1.38 -16.13
C PRO A 25 2.45 -2.65 -16.81
N PHE A 26 2.23 -3.74 -16.06
CA PHE A 26 1.75 -5.00 -16.63
C PHE A 26 0.27 -4.99 -17.02
N PHE A 27 -0.53 -4.13 -16.41
CA PHE A 27 -1.98 -4.02 -16.63
C PHE A 27 -2.46 -2.60 -16.88
N ASN A 28 -1.54 -1.65 -17.09
CA ASN A 28 -1.85 -0.29 -17.55
C ASN A 28 -2.33 -0.33 -19.00
N ARG A 29 -3.63 -0.59 -19.17
CA ARG A 29 -4.31 -0.70 -20.45
C ARG A 29 -5.61 0.08 -20.37
N ILE A 30 -6.10 0.51 -21.54
CA ILE A 30 -7.36 1.26 -21.65
C ILE A 30 -8.56 0.35 -21.30
N TYR A 31 -8.52 -0.92 -21.73
CA TYR A 31 -9.54 -1.91 -21.43
C TYR A 31 -8.94 -3.10 -20.67
N PRO A 32 -9.71 -3.75 -19.78
CA PRO A 32 -11.10 -3.45 -19.42
C PRO A 32 -11.27 -2.19 -18.56
N GLU A 33 -12.47 -1.61 -18.60
CA GLU A 33 -12.87 -0.47 -17.78
C GLU A 33 -14.09 -0.82 -16.92
N LEU A 34 -14.21 -0.11 -15.79
CA LEU A 34 -15.34 -0.20 -14.88
C LEU A 34 -15.83 1.22 -14.59
N PHE A 35 -17.13 1.46 -14.81
CA PHE A 35 -17.75 2.79 -14.71
C PHE A 35 -17.06 3.88 -15.58
N GLY A 36 -16.55 3.50 -16.76
CA GLY A 36 -15.86 4.43 -17.67
C GLY A 36 -14.43 4.80 -17.24
N LEU A 37 -13.87 4.08 -16.26
CA LEU A 37 -12.48 4.23 -15.84
C LEU A 37 -11.72 2.91 -16.06
N PRO A 38 -10.54 2.95 -16.72
CA PRO A 38 -9.68 1.78 -16.83
C PRO A 38 -9.42 1.12 -15.48
N LEU A 39 -9.37 -0.22 -15.44
CA LEU A 39 -9.14 -0.96 -14.19
C LEU A 39 -7.83 -0.58 -13.49
N PHE A 40 -6.86 -0.02 -14.21
CA PHE A 40 -5.65 0.56 -13.62
C PHE A 40 -5.98 1.56 -12.49
N TYR A 41 -6.92 2.49 -12.70
CA TYR A 41 -7.26 3.47 -11.68
C TYR A 41 -7.95 2.83 -10.48
N TRP A 42 -8.83 1.86 -10.72
CA TRP A 42 -9.46 1.08 -9.66
C TRP A 42 -8.43 0.32 -8.82
N TYR A 43 -7.42 -0.26 -9.46
CA TYR A 43 -6.29 -0.88 -8.75
C TYR A 43 -5.56 0.12 -7.86
N GLN A 44 -5.25 1.32 -8.37
CA GLN A 44 -4.58 2.37 -7.59
C GLN A 44 -5.42 2.83 -6.38
N THR A 45 -6.75 2.96 -6.56
CA THR A 45 -7.67 3.33 -5.47
C THR A 45 -7.79 2.22 -4.42
N ILE A 46 -7.89 0.96 -4.84
CA ILE A 46 -7.92 -0.18 -3.90
C ILE A 46 -6.60 -0.24 -3.14
N LEU A 47 -5.47 -0.11 -3.84
CA LEU A 47 -4.17 -0.07 -3.18
C LEU A 47 -4.09 1.05 -2.16
N LEU A 48 -4.63 2.24 -2.41
CA LEU A 48 -4.58 3.35 -1.45
C LEU A 48 -5.22 2.97 -0.11
N VAL A 49 -6.35 2.26 -0.16
CA VAL A 49 -7.02 1.74 1.03
C VAL A 49 -6.16 0.67 1.71
N VAL A 50 -5.60 -0.26 0.92
CA VAL A 50 -4.70 -1.31 1.43
C VAL A 50 -3.47 -0.71 2.12
N SER A 51 -2.79 0.25 1.50
CA SER A 51 -1.63 0.96 2.07
C SER A 51 -2.01 1.64 3.38
N SER A 52 -3.12 2.38 3.39
CA SER A 52 -3.61 3.07 4.60
C SER A 52 -3.83 2.07 5.74
N LEU A 53 -4.44 0.92 5.46
CA LEU A 53 -4.68 -0.13 6.45
C LEU A 53 -3.37 -0.78 6.92
N MET A 54 -2.40 -1.00 6.02
CA MET A 54 -1.10 -1.55 6.38
C MET A 54 -0.34 -0.62 7.33
N PHE A 55 -0.22 0.66 6.99
CA PHE A 55 0.47 1.64 7.82
C PHE A 55 -0.27 1.88 9.15
N LEU A 56 -1.60 1.96 9.11
CA LEU A 56 -2.41 2.04 10.33
C LEU A 56 -2.20 0.81 11.21
N GLY A 57 -2.17 -0.38 10.63
CA GLY A 57 -1.92 -1.63 11.33
C GLY A 57 -0.59 -1.64 12.05
N ILE A 58 0.49 -1.21 11.39
CA ILE A 58 1.81 -1.06 12.02
C ILE A 58 1.73 -0.07 13.19
N THR A 59 1.13 1.11 12.99
CA THR A 59 0.99 2.09 14.07
C THR A 59 0.19 1.55 15.26
N LEU A 60 -0.89 0.80 15.01
CA LEU A 60 -1.71 0.22 16.08
C LEU A 60 -0.99 -0.90 16.84
N ILE A 61 -0.21 -1.75 16.15
CA ILE A 61 0.59 -2.81 16.77
C ILE A 61 1.65 -2.23 17.72
N PHE A 62 2.23 -1.10 17.34
CA PHE A 62 3.27 -0.42 18.13
C PHE A 62 2.72 0.74 18.97
N LYS A 63 1.39 0.88 19.12
CA LYS A 63 0.75 2.02 19.80
C LYS A 63 1.16 2.18 21.26
N GLU A 64 1.46 1.08 21.96
CA GLU A 64 1.89 1.09 23.37
C GLU A 64 3.39 1.40 23.55
N VAL A 65 4.10 1.71 22.47
CA VAL A 65 5.55 1.91 22.44
C VAL A 65 5.95 3.40 22.51
N GLU A 66 4.96 4.30 22.40
CA GLU A 66 5.11 5.75 22.50
C GLU A 66 4.72 6.24 23.91
#